data_AF-A0A838P403-F1
#
_entry.id   AF-A0A838P403-F1
#
_cell.length_a   1.000
_cell.length_b   1.000
_cell.length_c   1.000
_cell.angle_alpha   90.00
_cell.angle_beta   90.00
_cell.angle_gamma   90.00
#
_symmetry.space_group_name_H-M   'P 1'
#
loop_
_entity.id
_entity.type
_entity.pdbx_description
1 polymer ?
#
loop_
_entity_poly.entity_id
_entity_poly.type
_entity_poly.pdbx_seq_one_letter_code
_entity_poly.pdbx_strand_id
1 'polypeptide(L)'
;MLARGGTATFEREIENQRVYSVLRAIRGTRGRVIGALEVAQPLSFIEAEKANVRRRFLLNTLTLLAALTLVTLWLVRRVVGRPMERLVAAADALGRGDLSHRIEEDSGGGELAQLGREFNTMAGSLESAQTAVVRQGRESLTLERRLREAEKLAAIGNLAAGVAHEIAAPLNVISGRAVDLGVVVEGAAEFLETELERGCRTHSRRRGLGVG
;
A
#
# COMPACT_ATOMS: atom_id res chain seq x y z
N MET A 1 37.85 40.66 75.58
CA MET A 1 38.10 39.71 74.47
C MET A 1 39.20 40.18 73.50
N LEU A 2 39.23 41.44 73.07
CA LEU A 2 40.28 41.98 72.15
C LEU A 2 41.72 41.97 72.72
N ALA A 3 41.88 42.04 74.05
CA ALA A 3 43.20 42.02 74.71
C ALA A 3 43.95 40.67 74.57
N ARG A 4 43.24 39.57 74.27
CA ARG A 4 43.81 38.21 74.09
C ARG A 4 44.09 37.84 72.63
N GLY A 5 43.95 38.79 71.69
CA GLY A 5 44.23 38.55 70.26
C GLY A 5 43.06 38.00 69.45
N GLY A 6 41.84 37.98 70.00
CA GLY A 6 40.64 37.68 69.23
C GLY A 6 40.31 38.81 68.25
N THR A 7 39.83 38.47 67.06
CA THR A 7 39.13 39.40 66.18
C THR A 7 37.74 39.63 66.74
N ALA A 8 37.29 40.88 66.75
CA ALA A 8 35.90 41.19 67.07
C ALA A 8 35.30 41.86 65.84
N THR A 9 34.24 41.21 65.34
CA THR A 9 33.48 41.68 64.19
C THR A 9 32.26 42.41 64.71
N PHE A 10 32.03 43.63 64.25
CA PHE A 10 30.83 44.39 64.56
C PHE A 10 30.26 44.99 63.29
N GLU A 11 28.94 44.95 63.17
CA GLU A 11 28.23 45.67 62.12
C GLU A 11 27.85 47.05 62.65
N ARG A 12 28.25 48.11 61.94
CA ARG A 12 27.94 49.49 62.35
C ARG A 12 27.54 50.31 61.13
N GLU A 13 26.71 51.31 61.36
CA GLU A 13 26.36 52.32 60.37
C GLU A 13 27.26 53.54 60.59
N ILE A 14 28.08 53.88 59.58
CA ILE A 14 28.94 55.06 59.59
C ILE A 14 28.52 55.90 58.38
N GLU A 15 28.19 57.18 58.59
CA GLU A 15 27.75 58.11 57.54
C GLU A 15 26.67 57.55 56.61
N ASN A 16 25.63 56.93 57.19
CA ASN A 16 24.47 56.37 56.48
C ASN A 16 24.81 55.17 55.56
N GLN A 17 25.92 54.48 55.81
CA GLN A 17 26.29 53.23 55.14
C GLN A 17 26.59 52.12 56.15
N ARG A 18 25.99 50.94 55.96
CA ARG A 18 26.34 49.72 56.71
C ARG A 18 27.73 49.27 56.31
N VAL A 19 28.66 49.26 57.26
CA VAL A 19 30.03 48.79 57.07
C VAL A 19 30.27 47.54 57.91
N TYR A 20 30.93 46.55 57.31
CA TYR A 20 31.47 45.42 58.06
C TYR A 20 32.86 45.83 58.55
N SER A 21 33.01 45.96 59.86
CA SER A 21 34.26 46.41 60.47
C SER A 21 34.97 45.26 61.18
N VAL A 22 36.24 45.05 60.83
CA VAL A 22 37.12 44.10 61.51
C VAL A 22 38.18 44.87 62.28
N LEU A 23 38.17 44.72 63.60
CA LEU A 23 39.15 45.33 64.50
C LEU A 23 40.29 44.35 64.78
N ARG A 24 41.52 44.72 64.40
CA ARG A 24 42.72 43.95 64.72
C ARG A 24 43.65 44.79 65.61
N ALA A 25 44.03 44.25 66.77
CA ALA A 25 44.91 44.94 67.71
C ALA A 25 46.34 45.04 67.16
N ILE A 26 46.90 46.26 67.11
CA ILE A 26 48.31 46.51 66.81
C ILE A 26 49.08 46.47 68.13
N ARG A 27 50.07 45.58 68.21
CA ARG A 27 50.95 45.43 69.38
C ARG A 27 52.31 46.06 69.09
N GLY A 28 52.86 46.78 70.06
CA GLY A 28 54.24 47.25 69.99
C GLY A 28 55.25 46.18 70.37
N THR A 29 56.53 46.51 70.26
CA THR A 29 57.71 45.65 70.50
C THR A 29 57.80 45.03 71.90
N ARG A 30 57.00 45.52 72.87
CA ARG A 30 56.92 44.99 74.25
C ARG A 30 55.62 44.21 74.55
N GLY A 31 54.87 43.80 73.52
CA GLY A 31 53.64 43.02 73.66
C GLY A 31 52.40 43.77 74.18
N ARG A 32 52.55 45.04 74.61
CA ARG A 32 51.43 45.93 74.93
C ARG A 32 50.66 46.32 73.67
N VAL A 33 49.34 46.34 73.79
CA VAL A 33 48.42 46.83 72.74
C VAL A 33 48.54 48.35 72.70
N ILE A 34 49.00 48.91 71.57
CA ILE A 34 49.23 50.36 71.40
C ILE A 34 48.09 51.00 70.58
N GLY A 35 47.33 50.20 69.83
CA GLY A 35 46.14 50.65 69.12
C GLY A 35 45.37 49.50 68.49
N ALA A 36 44.32 49.84 67.76
CA ALA A 36 43.57 48.90 66.92
C ALA A 36 43.51 49.45 65.49
N LEU A 37 43.78 48.60 64.51
CA LEU A 37 43.48 48.88 63.11
C LEU A 37 42.03 48.47 62.86
N GLU A 38 41.21 49.43 62.46
CA GLU A 38 39.85 49.20 62.03
C GLU A 38 39.81 49.27 60.50
N VAL A 39 39.44 48.17 59.85
CA VAL A 39 39.16 48.16 58.41
C VAL A 39 37.65 48.05 58.27
N ALA A 40 37.01 49.16 57.90
CA ALA A 40 35.58 49.23 57.61
C ALA A 40 35.40 49.17 56.08
N GLN A 41 34.78 48.10 55.58
CA GLN A 41 34.38 48.02 54.16
C GLN A 41 32.87 48.27 54.02
N PRO A 42 32.43 49.18 53.15
CA PRO A 42 31.01 49.39 52.87
C PRO A 42 30.40 48.13 52.24
N LEU A 43 29.28 47.65 52.78
CA LEU A 43 28.49 46.56 52.18
C LEU A 43 27.96 46.93 50.78
N SER A 44 27.87 48.22 50.48
CA SER A 44 27.40 48.76 49.19
C SER A 44 28.23 48.31 47.99
N PHE A 45 29.55 48.07 48.16
CA PHE A 45 30.39 47.47 47.12
C PHE A 45 30.00 46.03 46.82
N ILE A 46 29.49 45.29 47.81
CA ILE A 46 29.02 43.92 47.61
C ILE A 46 27.66 43.91 46.92
N GLU A 47 26.75 44.84 47.24
CA GLU A 47 25.39 44.87 46.68
C GLU A 47 25.33 45.36 45.23
N ALA A 48 26.10 46.39 44.89
CA ALA A 48 26.16 46.93 43.52
C ALA A 48 26.83 45.96 42.54
N GLU A 49 27.88 45.25 42.96
CA GLU A 49 28.52 44.19 42.16
C GLU A 49 27.58 42.96 42.02
N LYS A 50 26.87 42.59 43.10
CA LYS A 50 25.91 41.48 43.12
C LYS A 50 24.74 41.68 42.16
N ALA A 51 24.26 42.90 41.95
CA ALA A 51 23.12 43.14 41.06
C ALA A 51 23.42 42.79 39.59
N ASN A 52 24.61 43.16 39.11
CA ASN A 52 25.06 42.82 37.75
C ASN A 52 25.35 41.34 37.60
N VAL A 53 26.01 40.73 38.60
CA VAL A 53 26.28 39.29 38.63
C VAL A 53 24.96 38.50 38.64
N ARG A 54 24.01 38.85 39.52
CA ARG A 54 22.68 38.25 39.58
C ARG A 54 21.91 38.41 38.27
N ARG A 55 21.93 39.60 37.64
CA ARG A 55 21.27 39.81 36.35
C ARG A 55 21.87 38.94 35.26
N ARG A 56 23.20 38.82 35.18
CA ARG A 56 23.89 37.93 34.22
C ARG A 56 23.55 36.47 34.48
N PHE A 57 23.53 36.04 35.74
CA PHE A 57 23.10 34.69 36.10
C PHE A 57 21.66 34.42 35.67
N LEU A 58 20.72 35.31 35.99
CA LEU A 58 19.31 35.17 35.61
C LEU A 58 19.14 35.13 34.09
N LEU A 59 19.80 36.03 33.36
CA LEU A 59 19.77 36.03 31.90
C LEU A 59 20.33 34.72 31.35
N ASN A 60 21.52 34.28 31.77
CA ASN A 60 22.11 33.02 31.31
C ASN A 60 21.20 31.82 31.60
N THR A 61 20.60 31.74 32.78
CA THR A 61 19.64 30.68 33.13
C THR A 61 18.41 30.73 32.24
N LEU A 62 17.83 31.90 32.00
CA LEU A 62 16.70 32.09 31.08
C LEU A 62 17.05 31.69 29.64
N THR A 63 18.21 32.11 29.14
CA THR A 63 18.67 31.78 27.79
C THR A 63 18.89 30.27 27.64
N LEU A 64 19.50 29.62 28.63
CA LEU A 64 19.72 28.18 28.63
C LEU A 64 18.40 27.41 28.64
N LEU A 65 17.45 27.84 29.48
CA LEU A 65 16.12 27.24 29.57
C LEU A 65 15.33 27.39 28.27
N ALA A 66 15.38 28.58 27.66
CA ALA A 66 14.76 28.85 26.37
C ALA A 66 15.39 28.02 25.25
N ALA A 67 16.72 27.93 25.20
CA ALA A 67 17.44 27.11 24.23
C ALA A 67 17.08 25.63 24.36
N LEU A 68 17.06 25.09 25.59
CA LEU A 68 16.66 23.70 25.84
C LEU A 68 15.23 23.44 25.36
N THR A 69 14.30 24.34 25.71
CA THR A 69 12.89 24.24 25.30
C THR A 69 12.75 24.23 23.77
N LEU A 70 13.46 25.13 23.08
CA LEU A 70 13.44 25.20 21.61
C LEU A 70 14.03 23.93 20.97
N VAL A 71 15.13 23.41 21.50
CA VAL A 71 15.75 22.17 21.02
C VAL A 71 14.80 20.99 21.23
N THR A 72 14.15 20.88 22.40
CA THR A 72 13.17 19.83 22.68
C THR A 72 11.97 19.92 21.73
N LEU A 73 11.41 21.12 21.52
CA LEU A 73 10.29 21.31 20.58
C LEU A 73 10.69 20.95 19.14
N TRP A 74 11.90 21.33 18.73
CA TRP A 74 12.45 20.97 17.42
C TRP A 74 12.60 19.44 17.28
N LEU A 75 13.14 18.78 18.30
CA LEU A 75 13.34 17.33 18.31
C LEU A 75 12.00 16.58 18.29
N VAL A 76 11.04 16.97 19.12
CA VAL A 76 9.69 16.36 19.15
C VAL A 76 9.00 16.50 17.79
N ARG A 77 9.06 17.68 17.17
CA ARG A 77 8.50 17.87 15.83
C ARG A 77 9.20 17.02 14.78
N ARG A 78 10.53 16.86 14.87
CA ARG A 78 11.31 16.12 13.88
C ARG A 78 11.18 14.60 14.02
N VAL A 79 11.11 14.09 15.24
CA VAL A 79 11.14 12.66 15.58
C VAL A 79 9.74 12.06 15.72
N VAL A 80 8.76 12.84 16.18
CA VAL A 80 7.38 12.35 16.40
C VAL A 80 6.40 13.02 15.45
N GLY A 81 6.37 14.37 15.44
CA GLY A 81 5.37 15.13 14.69
C GLY A 81 5.35 14.82 13.19
N ARG A 82 6.50 14.96 12.53
CA ARG A 82 6.61 14.72 11.08
C ARG A 82 6.33 13.27 10.65
N PRO A 83 6.89 12.22 11.31
CA PRO A 83 6.54 10.84 10.97
C PRO A 83 5.05 10.53 11.16
N MET A 84 4.42 11.06 12.21
CA MET A 84 2.97 10.88 12.41
C MET A 84 2.13 11.54 11.31
N GLU A 85 2.46 12.76 10.90
CA GLU A 85 1.78 13.45 9.79
C GLU A 85 1.88 12.64 8.49
N ARG A 86 3.04 12.05 8.22
CA ARG A 86 3.24 11.17 7.05
C ARG A 86 2.42 9.89 7.12
N LEU A 87 2.37 9.24 8.30
CA LEU A 87 1.53 8.05 8.52
C LEU A 87 0.05 8.36 8.29
N VAL A 88 -0.44 9.49 8.80
CA VAL A 88 -1.84 9.91 8.62
C VAL A 88 -2.11 10.20 7.13
N ALA A 89 -1.23 10.93 6.45
CA ALA A 89 -1.37 11.23 5.04
C ALA A 89 -1.36 9.96 4.17
N ALA A 90 -0.48 9.00 4.49
CA ALA A 90 -0.40 7.73 3.79
C ALA A 90 -1.66 6.87 4.03
N ALA A 91 -2.17 6.84 5.26
CA ALA A 91 -3.40 6.13 5.58
C ALA A 91 -4.62 6.73 4.86
N ASP A 92 -4.70 8.07 4.77
CA ASP A 92 -5.74 8.76 4.00
C ASP A 92 -5.64 8.46 2.49
N ALA A 93 -4.42 8.49 1.93
CA ALA A 93 -4.19 8.12 0.52
C ALA A 93 -4.62 6.68 0.24
N LEU A 94 -4.23 5.74 1.10
CA LEU A 94 -4.62 4.33 1.00
C LEU A 94 -6.15 4.17 1.10
N GLY A 95 -6.79 4.88 2.03
CA GLY A 95 -8.25 4.89 2.21
C GLY A 95 -9.02 5.45 1.00
N ARG A 96 -8.40 6.37 0.23
CA ARG A 96 -8.94 6.89 -1.03
C ARG A 96 -8.68 6.00 -2.24
N GLY A 97 -7.99 4.87 -2.06
CA GLY A 97 -7.70 3.89 -3.10
C GLY A 97 -6.37 4.07 -3.81
N ASP A 98 -5.50 4.98 -3.36
CA ASP A 98 -4.11 5.05 -3.82
C ASP A 98 -3.29 3.97 -3.11
N LEU A 99 -3.32 2.76 -3.66
CA LEU A 99 -2.58 1.61 -3.15
C LEU A 99 -1.10 1.63 -3.50
N SER A 100 -0.62 2.61 -4.27
CA SER A 100 0.78 2.72 -4.68
C SER A 100 1.58 3.67 -3.78
N HIS A 101 0.90 4.52 -2.99
CA HIS A 101 1.56 5.37 -2.00
C HIS A 101 2.30 4.54 -0.94
N ARG A 102 3.56 4.89 -0.66
CA ARG A 102 4.40 4.21 0.34
C ARG A 102 5.02 5.24 1.27
N ILE A 103 5.20 4.85 2.52
CA ILE A 103 5.91 5.65 3.51
C ILE A 103 7.40 5.40 3.29
N GLU A 104 8.16 6.48 3.03
CA GLU A 104 9.62 6.41 2.91
C GLU A 104 10.25 5.98 4.24
N GLU A 105 11.21 5.07 4.17
CA GLU A 105 11.96 4.61 5.33
C GLU A 105 12.95 5.70 5.78
N ASP A 106 12.51 6.56 6.69
CA ASP A 106 13.44 7.41 7.45
C ASP A 106 14.35 6.49 8.27
N SER A 107 15.67 6.73 8.27
CA SER A 107 16.69 5.92 8.96
C SER A 107 16.57 5.88 10.50
N GLY A 108 15.50 6.42 11.07
CA GLY A 108 15.21 6.35 12.50
C GLY A 108 14.62 5.00 12.85
N GLY A 109 15.43 4.05 13.33
CA GLY A 109 15.03 2.68 13.67
C GLY A 109 14.06 2.52 14.86
N GLY A 110 13.26 3.52 15.19
CA GLY A 110 12.27 3.47 16.27
C GLY A 110 10.95 2.81 15.87
N GLU A 111 10.03 2.73 16.83
CA GLU A 111 8.71 2.08 16.72
C GLU A 111 7.85 2.70 15.62
N LEU A 112 7.94 4.02 15.40
CA LEU A 112 7.21 4.70 14.32
C LEU A 112 7.69 4.28 12.92
N ALA A 113 8.99 3.99 12.76
CA ALA A 113 9.50 3.47 11.49
C ALA A 113 9.11 2.00 11.30
N GLN A 114 9.06 1.21 12.37
CA GLN A 114 8.49 -0.13 12.30
C GLN A 114 7.02 -0.09 11.85
N LEU A 115 6.22 0.79 12.43
CA LEU A 115 4.83 0.97 12.04
C LEU A 115 4.71 1.39 10.56
N GLY A 116 5.62 2.24 10.06
CA GLY A 116 5.70 2.59 8.64
C GLY A 116 5.98 1.38 7.73
N ARG A 117 6.87 0.47 8.13
CA ARG A 117 7.13 -0.78 7.40
C ARG A 117 5.94 -1.74 7.40
N GLU A 118 5.30 -1.89 8.56
CA GLU A 118 4.08 -2.69 8.69
C GLU A 118 2.94 -2.13 7.83
N PHE A 119 2.78 -0.79 7.83
CA PHE A 119 1.84 -0.11 6.94
C PHE A 119 2.12 -0.39 5.46
N ASN A 120 3.37 -0.26 5.01
CA ASN A 120 3.76 -0.57 3.63
C ASN A 120 3.47 -2.04 3.26
N THR A 121 3.66 -2.96 4.20
CA THR A 121 3.34 -4.38 4.02
C THR A 121 1.84 -4.60 3.83
N MET A 122 1.01 -3.94 4.64
CA MET A 122 -0.45 -3.97 4.48
C MET A 122 -0.88 -3.37 3.14
N ALA A 123 -0.32 -2.22 2.76
CA ALA A 123 -0.62 -1.58 1.48
C ALA A 123 -0.28 -2.48 0.27
N GLY A 124 0.89 -3.12 0.27
CA GLY A 124 1.28 -4.06 -0.77
C GLY A 124 0.41 -5.33 -0.82
N SER A 125 -0.04 -5.81 0.34
CA SER A 125 -0.97 -6.94 0.43
C SER A 125 -2.34 -6.58 -0.18
N LEU A 126 -2.84 -5.38 0.09
CA LEU A 126 -4.09 -4.88 -0.46
C LEU A 126 -4.02 -4.68 -1.97
N GLU A 127 -2.93 -4.10 -2.48
CA GLU A 127 -2.66 -3.94 -3.92
C GLU A 127 -2.63 -5.29 -4.65
N SER A 128 -1.96 -6.28 -4.05
CA SER A 128 -1.88 -7.64 -4.59
C SER A 128 -3.24 -8.33 -4.60
N ALA A 129 -4.02 -8.18 -3.51
CA ALA A 129 -5.37 -8.73 -3.42
C ALA A 129 -6.31 -8.11 -4.47
N GLN A 130 -6.28 -6.79 -4.63
CA GLN A 130 -7.09 -6.10 -5.65
C GLN A 130 -6.73 -6.59 -7.06
N THR A 131 -5.43 -6.70 -7.37
CA THR A 131 -4.96 -7.19 -8.66
C THR A 131 -5.40 -8.64 -8.92
N ALA A 132 -5.35 -9.50 -7.89
CA ALA A 132 -5.81 -10.87 -7.98
C ALA A 132 -7.32 -10.96 -8.27
N VAL A 133 -8.13 -10.15 -7.59
CA VAL A 133 -9.59 -10.08 -7.82
C VAL A 133 -9.91 -9.63 -9.25
N VAL A 134 -9.24 -8.58 -9.74
CA VAL A 134 -9.42 -8.08 -11.12
C VAL A 134 -9.04 -9.15 -12.15
N ARG A 135 -7.94 -9.88 -11.91
CA ARG A 135 -7.52 -10.98 -12.79
C ARG A 135 -8.56 -12.12 -12.81
N GLN A 136 -9.02 -12.56 -11.65
CA GLN A 136 -10.02 -13.62 -11.52
C GLN A 136 -11.35 -13.25 -12.20
N GLY A 137 -11.77 -11.98 -12.08
CA GLY A 137 -12.96 -11.48 -12.79
C GLY A 137 -12.81 -11.55 -14.31
N ARG A 138 -11.65 -11.15 -14.83
CA ARG A 138 -11.35 -11.25 -16.28
C ARG A 138 -11.35 -12.70 -16.77
N GLU A 139 -10.75 -13.61 -16.01
CA GLU A 139 -10.74 -15.04 -16.34
C GLU A 139 -12.17 -15.61 -16.37
N SER A 140 -12.99 -15.30 -15.36
CA SER A 140 -14.38 -15.73 -15.28
C SER A 140 -15.20 -15.27 -16.50
N LEU A 141 -15.04 -14.02 -16.92
CA LEU A 141 -15.70 -13.48 -18.12
C LEU A 141 -15.26 -14.20 -19.41
N THR A 142 -13.99 -14.60 -19.50
CA THR A 142 -13.50 -15.32 -20.68
C THR A 142 -14.05 -16.75 -20.74
N LEU A 143 -14.15 -17.42 -19.59
CA LEU A 143 -14.79 -18.72 -19.45
C LEU A 143 -16.28 -18.67 -19.80
N GLU A 144 -17.02 -17.69 -19.28
CA GLU A 144 -18.45 -17.52 -19.56
C GLU A 144 -18.71 -17.34 -21.07
N ARG A 145 -17.87 -16.56 -21.76
CA ARG A 145 -17.97 -16.38 -23.22
C ARG A 145 -17.77 -17.70 -23.98
N ARG A 146 -16.76 -18.48 -23.59
CA ARG A 146 -16.49 -19.79 -24.20
C ARG A 146 -17.63 -20.77 -23.98
N LEU A 147 -18.21 -20.79 -22.78
CA LEU A 147 -19.38 -21.63 -22.49
C LEU A 147 -20.58 -21.24 -23.36
N ARG A 148 -20.90 -19.94 -23.45
CA ARG A 148 -22.00 -19.48 -24.32
C ARG A 148 -21.79 -19.85 -25.78
N GLU A 149 -20.54 -19.75 -26.27
CA GLU A 149 -20.22 -20.13 -27.64
C GLU A 149 -20.38 -21.64 -27.87
N ALA A 150 -19.91 -22.46 -26.93
CA ALA A 150 -20.10 -23.90 -26.97
C ALA A 150 -21.58 -24.31 -26.89
N GLU A 151 -22.37 -23.69 -26.01
CA GLU A 151 -23.82 -23.92 -25.91
C GLU A 151 -24.53 -23.57 -27.22
N LYS A 152 -24.15 -22.45 -27.85
CA LYS A 152 -24.71 -22.04 -29.14
C LYS A 152 -24.40 -23.07 -30.24
N LEU A 153 -23.15 -23.53 -30.31
CA LEU A 153 -22.74 -24.56 -31.28
C LEU A 153 -23.46 -25.89 -31.02
N ALA A 154 -23.64 -26.29 -29.76
CA ALA A 154 -24.40 -27.49 -29.40
C ALA A 154 -25.88 -27.38 -29.77
N ALA A 155 -26.51 -26.23 -29.53
CA ALA A 155 -27.89 -25.97 -29.95
C ALA A 155 -28.04 -26.04 -31.48
N ILE A 156 -27.11 -25.43 -32.22
CA ILE A 156 -27.06 -25.52 -33.69
C ILE A 156 -26.85 -26.98 -34.12
N GLY A 157 -25.96 -27.73 -33.46
CA GLY A 157 -25.70 -29.14 -33.75
C GLY A 157 -26.92 -30.03 -33.54
N ASN A 158 -27.65 -29.85 -32.43
CA ASN A 158 -28.89 -30.57 -32.16
C ASN A 158 -29.98 -30.25 -33.19
N LEU A 159 -30.14 -28.98 -33.55
CA LEU A 159 -31.06 -28.57 -34.62
C LEU A 159 -30.65 -29.18 -35.97
N ALA A 160 -29.37 -29.15 -36.31
CA ALA A 160 -28.85 -29.73 -37.55
C ALA A 160 -29.06 -31.26 -37.59
N ALA A 161 -28.86 -31.97 -36.48
CA ALA A 161 -29.13 -33.40 -36.38
C ALA A 161 -30.62 -33.71 -36.54
N GLY A 162 -31.51 -32.92 -35.92
CA GLY A 162 -32.96 -33.01 -36.11
C GLY A 162 -33.37 -32.79 -37.56
N VAL A 163 -32.89 -31.70 -38.18
CA VAL A 163 -33.14 -31.39 -39.59
C VAL A 163 -32.60 -32.47 -40.52
N ALA A 164 -31.39 -32.99 -40.27
CA ALA A 164 -30.81 -34.08 -41.06
C ALA A 164 -31.66 -35.36 -40.96
N HIS A 165 -32.14 -35.69 -39.77
CA HIS A 165 -33.03 -36.83 -39.56
C HIS A 165 -34.35 -36.66 -40.32
N GLU A 166 -34.94 -35.47 -40.26
CA GLU A 166 -36.18 -35.15 -40.98
C GLU A 166 -36.03 -35.03 -42.50
N ILE A 167 -34.83 -34.71 -43.02
CA ILE A 167 -34.53 -34.69 -44.46
C ILE A 167 -34.21 -36.09 -44.98
N ALA A 168 -33.51 -36.92 -44.19
CA ALA A 168 -33.16 -38.29 -44.57
C ALA A 168 -34.39 -39.16 -44.80
N ALA A 169 -35.45 -38.97 -43.98
CA ALA A 169 -36.70 -39.72 -44.11
C ALA A 169 -37.38 -39.55 -45.50
N PRO A 170 -37.73 -38.34 -45.97
CA PRO A 170 -38.33 -38.15 -47.28
C PRO A 170 -37.39 -38.50 -48.43
N LEU A 171 -36.08 -38.24 -48.31
CA LEU A 171 -35.10 -38.63 -49.34
C LEU A 171 -35.03 -40.14 -49.53
N ASN A 172 -35.05 -40.92 -48.45
CA ASN A 172 -35.09 -42.38 -48.55
C ASN A 172 -36.37 -42.87 -49.24
N VAL A 173 -37.51 -42.20 -49.01
CA VAL A 173 -38.76 -42.53 -49.72
C VAL A 173 -38.67 -42.19 -51.21
N ILE A 174 -38.13 -41.02 -51.57
CA ILE A 174 -37.98 -40.59 -52.97
C ILE A 174 -37.02 -41.53 -53.71
N SER A 175 -35.85 -41.81 -53.12
CA SER A 175 -34.86 -42.72 -53.69
C SER A 175 -35.40 -44.14 -53.80
N GLY A 176 -36.13 -44.64 -52.80
CA GLY A 176 -36.78 -45.95 -52.87
C GLY A 176 -37.77 -46.06 -54.02
N ARG A 177 -38.62 -45.04 -54.22
CA ARG A 177 -39.54 -44.99 -55.37
C ARG A 177 -38.81 -44.88 -56.70
N ALA A 178 -37.72 -44.13 -56.77
CA ALA A 178 -36.92 -44.00 -57.99
C ALA A 178 -36.25 -45.32 -58.36
N VAL A 179 -35.76 -46.09 -57.39
CA VAL A 179 -35.19 -47.43 -57.61
C VAL A 179 -36.26 -48.41 -58.07
N ASP A 180 -37.44 -48.44 -57.43
CA ASP A 180 -38.56 -49.29 -57.87
C ASP A 180 -38.97 -48.99 -59.31
N LEU A 181 -39.09 -47.71 -59.67
CA LEU A 181 -39.35 -47.29 -61.05
C LEU A 181 -38.25 -47.73 -62.00
N GLY A 182 -36.98 -47.66 -61.60
CA GLY A 182 -35.84 -48.13 -62.39
C GLY A 182 -35.91 -49.63 -62.69
N VAL A 183 -36.21 -50.45 -61.68
CA VAL A 183 -36.35 -51.91 -61.82
C VAL A 183 -37.51 -52.26 -62.75
N VAL A 184 -38.62 -51.52 -62.70
CA VAL A 184 -39.75 -51.71 -63.62
C VAL A 184 -39.36 -51.35 -65.05
N VAL A 185 -38.58 -50.29 -65.25
CA VAL A 185 -38.09 -49.88 -66.58
C VAL A 185 -37.09 -50.90 -67.13
N GLU A 186 -36.19 -51.42 -66.29
CA GLU A 186 -35.20 -52.43 -66.67
C GLU A 186 -35.86 -53.77 -67.00
N GLY A 187 -36.83 -54.21 -66.17
CA GLY A 187 -37.65 -55.38 -66.47
C GLY A 187 -38.54 -55.21 -67.71
N ALA A 188 -39.04 -54.00 -67.97
CA ALA A 188 -39.78 -53.71 -69.20
C ALA A 188 -38.86 -53.73 -70.44
N ALA A 189 -37.60 -53.30 -70.31
CA ALA A 189 -36.60 -53.35 -71.37
C ALA A 189 -36.23 -54.81 -71.69
N GLU A 190 -35.96 -55.63 -70.67
CA GLU A 190 -35.67 -57.08 -70.82
C GLU A 190 -36.86 -57.83 -71.45
N PHE A 191 -38.09 -57.48 -71.07
CA PHE A 191 -39.31 -58.05 -71.64
C PHE A 191 -39.46 -57.69 -73.12
N LEU A 192 -39.21 -56.43 -73.48
CA LEU A 192 -39.24 -55.98 -74.88
C LEU A 192 -38.17 -56.65 -75.74
N GLU A 193 -36.96 -56.84 -75.22
CA GLU A 193 -35.87 -57.53 -75.92
C GLU A 193 -36.21 -59.01 -76.15
N THR A 194 -36.75 -59.68 -75.13
CA THR A 194 -37.18 -61.08 -75.19
C THR A 194 -38.34 -61.27 -76.19
N GLU A 195 -39.29 -60.33 -76.21
CA GLU A 195 -40.44 -60.38 -77.11
C GLU A 195 -40.05 -60.04 -78.56
N LEU A 196 -39.08 -59.15 -78.77
CA LEU A 196 -38.44 -58.91 -80.07
C LEU A 196 -37.71 -60.16 -80.59
N GLU A 197 -36.95 -60.85 -79.73
CA GLU A 197 -36.30 -62.12 -80.12
C GLU A 197 -37.30 -63.22 -80.48
N ARG A 198 -38.40 -63.34 -79.72
CA ARG A 198 -39.50 -64.27 -80.01
C ARG A 198 -40.25 -63.91 -81.28
N GLY A 199 -40.45 -62.63 -81.55
CA GLY A 199 -40.99 -62.10 -82.80
C GLY A 199 -40.11 -62.45 -84.01
N CYS A 200 -38.79 -62.27 -83.89
CA CYS A 200 -37.84 -62.67 -84.93
C CYS A 200 -37.82 -64.19 -85.17
N ARG A 201 -37.89 -65.02 -84.12
CA ARG A 201 -37.96 -66.49 -84.24
C ARG A 201 -39.28 -66.99 -84.82
N THR A 202 -40.41 -66.34 -84.52
CA THR A 202 -41.71 -66.70 -85.13
C THR A 202 -41.82 -66.22 -86.58
N HIS A 203 -41.17 -65.11 -86.95
CA HIS A 203 -41.11 -64.65 -88.33
C HIS A 203 -40.17 -65.51 -89.21
N SER A 204 -39.05 -66.02 -88.67
CA SER A 204 -38.18 -66.96 -89.42
C SER A 204 -38.80 -68.34 -89.60
N ARG A 205 -39.63 -68.82 -88.65
CA ARG A 205 -40.37 -70.09 -88.77
C ARG A 205 -41.52 -70.05 -89.79
N ARG A 206 -42.07 -68.87 -90.09
CA ARG A 206 -43.12 -68.69 -91.12
C ARG A 206 -42.57 -68.62 -92.55
N ARG A 207 -41.27 -68.43 -92.75
CA ARG A 207 -40.62 -68.48 -94.08
C ARG A 207 -40.03 -69.85 -94.45
N GLY A 208 -40.09 -70.85 -93.55
CA GLY A 208 -39.62 -72.22 -93.80
C GLY A 208 -40.70 -73.25 -94.16
N LEU A 209 -41.97 -72.84 -94.26
CA LEU A 209 -43.11 -73.68 -94.64
C LEU A 209 -43.80 -73.07 -95.85
N GLY A 210 -43.23 -73.29 -97.02
CA GLY A 210 -43.79 -72.90 -98.30
C GLY A 210 -42.77 -73.05 -99.42
N VAL A 211 -43.14 -73.81 -100.44
CA VAL A 211 -42.39 -74.16 -101.67
C VAL A 211 -41.41 -75.33 -101.43
N GLY A 212 -41.72 -76.59 -101.81
CA GLY A 212 -42.49 -77.04 -102.96
C GLY A 212 -41.54 -77.29 -104.12
#